data_AF-A0A317JIS3-F1
#
_entry.id   AF-A0A317JIS3-F1
#
_cell.length_a   1.000
_cell.length_b   1.000
_cell.length_c   1.000
_cell.angle_alpha   90.00
_cell.angle_beta   90.00
_cell.angle_gamma   90.00
#
_symmetry.space_group_name_H-M   'P 1'
#
loop_
_entity.id
_entity.type
_entity.pdbx_description
1 polymer ?
#
loop_
_entity_poly.entity_id
_entity_poly.type
_entity_poly.pdbx_seq_one_letter_code
_entity_poly.pdbx_strand_id
1 'polypeptide(L)'
;MKRLIGIAIALLIGSSSAQADFIPLVNDEPEVNLRLDPNTLEYFGKILASSRMAPHMDCSLKAETRTELRKFTTGEQYVQVIEIHFRSRAGFNSDMNFKIPVTAKFGKKISTNPWSGLGEYVKIQLDDYYGHYISFIHDGSGHLVYLMLGNNVRTAPCLMDL
;
A
#
# COMPACT_ATOMS: atom_id res chain seq x y z
N MET A 1 53.92 -51.78 -18.16
CA MET A 1 52.45 -51.67 -18.29
C MET A 1 51.79 -52.13 -17.00
N LYS A 2 51.29 -51.19 -16.18
CA LYS A 2 50.12 -51.34 -15.30
C LYS A 2 49.87 -49.98 -14.63
N ARG A 3 48.71 -49.40 -14.96
CA ARG A 3 48.22 -48.11 -14.51
C ARG A 3 47.71 -48.24 -13.08
N LEU A 4 48.05 -47.30 -12.21
CA LEU A 4 47.31 -47.04 -10.97
C LEU A 4 47.02 -45.54 -10.94
N ILE A 5 45.77 -45.24 -11.24
CA ILE A 5 45.16 -43.91 -11.27
C ILE A 5 44.69 -43.66 -9.83
N GLY A 6 45.33 -42.74 -9.12
CA GLY A 6 44.83 -42.23 -7.84
C GLY A 6 43.77 -41.16 -8.11
N ILE A 7 42.51 -41.47 -7.79
CA ILE A 7 41.37 -40.55 -7.91
C ILE A 7 41.07 -39.94 -6.54
N ALA A 8 41.02 -38.60 -6.51
CA ALA A 8 40.25 -37.64 -5.71
C ALA A 8 40.04 -37.89 -4.19
N ILE A 9 40.03 -36.89 -3.33
CA ILE A 9 38.92 -35.93 -3.18
C ILE A 9 39.48 -34.62 -2.59
N ALA A 10 39.40 -33.55 -3.37
CA ALA A 10 39.52 -32.19 -2.84
C ALA A 10 38.14 -31.75 -2.37
N LEU A 11 37.95 -31.67 -1.04
CA LEU A 11 36.75 -31.11 -0.42
C LEU A 11 36.81 -29.58 -0.57
N LEU A 12 36.32 -29.07 -1.70
CA LEU A 12 36.03 -27.64 -1.85
C LEU A 12 34.77 -27.36 -1.04
N ILE A 13 34.96 -26.92 0.21
CA ILE A 13 33.92 -26.29 1.02
C ILE A 13 33.64 -24.94 0.37
N GLY A 14 32.80 -24.96 -0.66
CA GLY A 14 32.20 -23.75 -1.21
C GLY A 14 31.39 -23.09 -0.11
N SER A 15 31.89 -21.98 0.41
CA SER A 15 31.13 -21.09 1.26
C SER A 15 30.01 -20.52 0.39
N SER A 16 28.84 -21.15 0.40
CA SER A 16 27.61 -20.55 -0.10
C SER A 16 27.27 -19.40 0.83
N SER A 17 27.93 -18.26 0.61
CA SER A 17 27.40 -16.97 1.03
C SER A 17 26.02 -16.89 0.40
N ALA A 18 25.00 -17.12 1.21
CA ALA A 18 23.65 -16.67 0.92
C ALA A 18 23.74 -15.16 0.73
N GLN A 19 24.01 -14.74 -0.50
CA GLN A 19 23.71 -13.40 -0.95
C GLN A 19 22.20 -13.30 -0.76
N ALA A 20 21.79 -12.59 0.28
CA ALA A 20 20.43 -12.10 0.37
C ALA A 20 20.22 -11.34 -0.95
N ASP A 21 19.48 -11.94 -1.87
CA ASP A 21 19.06 -11.29 -3.09
C ASP A 21 18.34 -10.02 -2.64
N PHE A 22 19.04 -8.89 -2.76
CA PHE A 22 18.44 -7.59 -2.67
C PHE A 22 17.57 -7.48 -3.91
N ILE A 23 16.35 -8.01 -3.84
CA ILE A 23 15.34 -7.81 -4.87
C ILE A 23 15.16 -6.29 -4.92
N PRO A 24 15.57 -5.61 -6.01
CA PRO A 24 15.28 -4.20 -6.11
C PRO A 24 13.76 -4.08 -6.05
N LEU A 25 13.25 -3.29 -5.09
CA LEU A 25 11.90 -2.73 -5.21
C LEU A 25 11.91 -1.91 -6.50
N VAL A 26 11.66 -2.57 -7.65
CA VAL A 26 11.01 -1.89 -8.76
C VAL A 26 9.78 -1.29 -8.10
N ASN A 27 9.68 0.03 -8.13
CA ASN A 27 8.56 0.77 -7.58
C ASN A 27 7.34 0.48 -8.46
N ASP A 28 6.88 -0.77 -8.39
CA ASP A 28 5.83 -1.35 -9.17
C ASP A 28 4.54 -0.96 -8.45
N GLU A 29 4.24 0.33 -8.45
CA GLU A 29 2.94 0.85 -8.04
C GLU A 29 1.96 0.81 -9.23
N PRO A 30 0.64 0.79 -9.00
CA PRO A 30 -0.31 0.94 -10.08
C PRO A 30 -0.26 2.36 -10.67
N GLU A 31 -0.43 2.47 -11.98
CA GLU A 31 -0.58 3.77 -12.65
C GLU A 31 -1.88 4.45 -12.23
N VAL A 32 -1.79 5.73 -11.83
CA VAL A 32 -2.92 6.50 -11.30
C VAL A 32 -3.58 7.33 -12.43
N ASN A 33 -4.37 6.66 -13.25
CA ASN A 33 -4.97 7.23 -14.48
C ASN A 33 -6.51 7.23 -14.50
N LEU A 34 -7.17 6.54 -13.56
CA LEU A 34 -8.63 6.51 -13.43
C LEU A 34 -9.11 7.58 -12.46
N ARG A 35 -10.30 8.13 -12.67
CA ARG A 35 -10.96 9.02 -11.70
C ARG A 35 -11.93 8.22 -10.85
N LEU A 36 -11.98 8.52 -9.56
CA LEU A 36 -13.03 7.98 -8.71
C LEU A 36 -14.40 8.43 -9.23
N ASP A 37 -15.36 7.52 -9.11
CA ASP A 37 -16.78 7.81 -9.21
C ASP A 37 -17.45 7.42 -7.88
N PRO A 38 -18.74 7.73 -7.67
CA PRO A 38 -19.41 7.39 -6.41
C PRO A 38 -19.35 5.90 -6.06
N ASN A 39 -19.50 5.01 -7.04
CA ASN A 39 -19.52 3.56 -6.82
C ASN A 39 -18.13 3.05 -6.40
N THR A 40 -17.09 3.55 -7.06
CA THR A 40 -15.70 3.19 -6.80
C THR A 40 -15.21 3.77 -5.48
N LEU A 41 -15.63 5.00 -5.15
CA LEU A 41 -15.37 5.61 -3.85
C LEU A 41 -16.04 4.81 -2.73
N GLU A 42 -17.30 4.39 -2.90
CA GLU A 42 -17.98 3.53 -1.94
C GLU A 42 -17.28 2.17 -1.79
N TYR A 43 -16.85 1.57 -2.91
CA TYR A 43 -16.11 0.31 -2.91
C TYR A 43 -14.81 0.39 -2.09
N PHE A 44 -13.95 1.39 -2.36
CA PHE A 44 -12.72 1.57 -1.59
C PHE A 44 -13.00 1.99 -0.15
N GLY A 45 -14.03 2.80 0.09
CA GLY A 45 -14.48 3.13 1.43
C GLY A 45 -14.85 1.89 2.25
N LYS A 46 -15.59 0.95 1.66
CA LYS A 46 -15.92 -0.33 2.29
C LYS A 46 -14.68 -1.17 2.61
N ILE A 47 -13.74 -1.27 1.67
CA ILE A 47 -12.48 -2.00 1.90
C ILE A 47 -11.74 -1.39 3.09
N LEU A 48 -11.48 -0.08 3.07
CA LEU A 48 -10.72 0.61 4.11
C LEU A 48 -11.42 0.59 5.48
N ALA A 49 -12.76 0.60 5.52
CA ALA A 49 -13.53 0.62 6.76
C ALA A 49 -13.70 -0.76 7.39
N SER A 50 -13.80 -1.82 6.59
CA SER A 50 -14.12 -3.17 7.07
C SER A 50 -12.90 -4.08 7.22
N SER A 51 -11.79 -3.73 6.57
CA SER A 51 -10.60 -4.59 6.58
C SER A 51 -9.85 -4.52 7.90
N ARG A 52 -9.35 -5.67 8.33
CA ARG A 52 -8.46 -5.76 9.50
C ARG A 52 -7.01 -5.54 9.06
N MET A 53 -6.21 -4.90 9.89
CA MET A 53 -4.77 -4.85 9.65
C MET A 53 -4.17 -6.24 9.85
N ALA A 54 -3.26 -6.63 8.96
CA ALA A 54 -2.48 -7.85 9.12
C ALA A 54 -1.59 -7.78 10.37
N PRO A 55 -1.23 -8.92 10.99
CA PRO A 55 -0.48 -8.93 12.26
C PRO A 55 0.88 -8.24 12.20
N HIS A 56 1.49 -8.12 11.02
CA HIS A 56 2.80 -7.48 10.81
C HIS A 56 2.72 -5.95 10.61
N MET A 57 1.55 -5.36 10.80
CA MET A 57 1.30 -3.92 10.61
C MET A 57 1.10 -3.24 11.97
N ASP A 58 1.97 -2.28 12.33
CA ASP A 58 1.88 -1.50 13.58
C ASP A 58 1.23 -0.13 13.35
N CYS A 59 0.01 -0.16 12.82
CA CYS A 59 -0.82 1.02 12.65
C CYS A 59 -2.30 0.72 12.91
N SER A 60 -3.10 1.79 13.01
CA SER A 60 -4.56 1.72 12.94
C SER A 60 -5.09 2.63 11.84
N LEU A 61 -6.21 2.22 11.25
CA LEU A 61 -6.96 2.98 10.27
C LEU A 61 -8.42 2.96 10.68
N LYS A 62 -9.06 4.12 10.65
CA LYS A 62 -10.51 4.24 10.64
C LYS A 62 -10.89 4.98 9.37
N ALA A 63 -11.82 4.41 8.61
CA ALA A 63 -12.33 5.00 7.39
C ALA A 63 -13.85 5.07 7.44
N GLU A 64 -14.42 6.17 6.96
CA GLU A 64 -15.87 6.34 6.86
C GLU A 64 -16.22 7.10 5.58
N THR A 65 -17.16 6.57 4.79
CA THR A 65 -17.72 7.31 3.66
C THR A 65 -18.77 8.30 4.16
N ARG A 66 -18.61 9.57 3.84
CA ARG A 66 -19.52 10.65 4.25
C ARG A 66 -20.01 11.47 3.07
N THR A 67 -21.21 12.01 3.22
CA THR A 67 -21.76 13.02 2.33
C THR A 67 -21.77 14.36 3.07
N GLU A 68 -21.15 15.38 2.47
CA GLU A 68 -21.07 16.72 3.05
C GLU A 68 -21.61 17.78 2.09
N LEU A 69 -22.32 18.78 2.63
CA LEU A 69 -22.80 19.92 1.87
C LEU A 69 -21.68 20.95 1.75
N ARG A 70 -21.24 21.23 0.52
CA ARG A 70 -20.22 22.24 0.22
C ARG A 70 -20.83 23.42 -0.52
N LYS A 71 -20.31 24.61 -0.22
CA LYS A 71 -20.69 25.87 -0.86
C LYS A 71 -19.72 26.19 -1.99
N PHE A 72 -20.25 26.36 -3.19
CA PHE A 72 -19.52 26.79 -4.39
C PHE A 72 -20.10 28.11 -4.89
N THR A 73 -19.38 28.78 -5.80
CA THR A 73 -19.89 29.97 -6.50
C THR A 73 -21.17 29.67 -7.30
N THR A 74 -21.36 28.42 -7.71
CA THR A 74 -22.55 27.92 -8.41
C THR A 74 -23.70 27.49 -7.49
N GLY A 75 -23.53 27.60 -6.17
CA GLY A 75 -24.51 27.16 -5.17
C GLY A 75 -24.01 26.05 -4.25
N GLU A 76 -24.93 25.48 -3.47
CA GLU A 76 -24.62 24.38 -2.55
C GLU A 76 -24.70 23.03 -3.27
N GLN A 77 -23.75 22.14 -3.02
CA GLN A 77 -23.70 20.80 -3.60
C GLN A 77 -23.29 19.78 -2.56
N TYR A 78 -23.96 18.62 -2.59
CA TYR A 78 -23.55 17.46 -1.80
C TYR A 78 -22.37 16.78 -2.48
N VAL A 79 -21.31 16.53 -1.73
CA VAL A 79 -20.14 15.80 -2.20
C VAL A 79 -19.87 14.60 -1.30
N GLN A 80 -19.41 13.51 -1.92
CA GLN A 80 -19.01 12.31 -1.20
C GLN A 80 -17.50 12.29 -0.99
N VAL A 81 -17.10 11.88 0.22
CA VAL A 81 -15.70 11.74 0.63
C VAL A 81 -15.50 10.46 1.42
N ILE A 82 -14.29 9.89 1.39
CA ILE A 82 -13.83 8.95 2.41
C ILE A 82 -13.02 9.75 3.42
N GLU A 83 -13.46 9.81 4.67
CA GLU A 83 -12.70 10.37 5.77
C GLU A 83 -11.81 9.29 6.36
N ILE A 84 -10.50 9.58 6.45
CA ILE A 84 -9.47 8.67 6.93
C ILE A 84 -8.83 9.23 8.18
N HIS A 85 -8.81 8.43 9.24
CA HIS A 85 -8.00 8.63 10.43
C HIS A 85 -6.97 7.51 10.50
N PHE A 86 -5.70 7.85 10.31
CA PHE A 86 -4.60 6.90 10.29
C PHE A 86 -3.64 7.17 11.43
N ARG A 87 -3.24 6.11 12.13
CA ARG A 87 -2.22 6.20 13.18
C ARG A 87 -1.14 5.14 13.02
N SER A 88 0.12 5.51 12.80
CA SER A 88 1.25 4.57 12.66
C SER A 88 2.35 4.85 13.67
N ARG A 89 2.97 3.83 14.26
CA ARG A 89 4.14 4.07 15.11
C ARG A 89 5.43 4.33 14.32
N ALA A 90 5.46 3.89 13.07
CA ALA A 90 6.58 4.10 12.18
C ALA A 90 6.55 5.51 11.53
N GLY A 91 7.64 6.27 11.68
CA GLY A 91 7.86 7.56 11.02
C GLY A 91 7.45 8.83 11.80
N PHE A 92 7.56 10.00 11.16
CA PHE A 92 7.25 11.31 11.76
C PHE A 92 5.75 11.65 11.65
N ASN A 93 5.15 12.16 12.74
CA ASN A 93 3.73 12.54 12.87
C ASN A 93 2.77 11.38 12.55
N SER A 94 2.76 10.45 13.49
CA SER A 94 1.99 9.22 13.54
C SER A 94 0.46 9.37 13.50
N ASP A 95 -0.12 10.56 13.38
CA ASP A 95 -1.58 10.76 13.37
C ASP A 95 -1.94 11.66 12.19
N MET A 96 -2.60 11.08 11.21
CA MET A 96 -2.95 11.73 9.95
C MET A 96 -4.45 11.65 9.73
N ASN A 97 -5.02 12.80 9.37
CA ASN A 97 -6.42 12.94 9.06
C ASN A 97 -6.55 13.59 7.69
N PHE A 98 -7.18 12.90 6.74
CA PHE A 98 -7.42 13.47 5.42
C PHE A 98 -8.69 12.91 4.78
N LYS A 99 -9.19 13.63 3.77
CA LYS A 99 -10.42 13.29 3.05
C LYS A 99 -10.11 12.98 1.59
N ILE A 100 -10.63 11.87 1.10
CA ILE A 100 -10.53 11.46 -0.30
C ILE A 100 -11.85 11.85 -0.99
N PRO A 101 -11.85 12.88 -1.88
CA PRO A 101 -13.03 13.25 -2.62
C PRO A 101 -13.25 12.34 -3.83
N VAL A 102 -14.48 12.32 -4.35
CA VAL A 102 -14.83 11.60 -5.59
C VAL A 102 -14.04 12.09 -6.82
N THR A 103 -13.33 13.21 -6.75
CA THR A 103 -12.49 13.72 -7.85
C THR A 103 -11.05 13.21 -7.82
N ALA A 104 -10.65 12.48 -6.77
CA ALA A 104 -9.32 11.90 -6.69
C ALA A 104 -9.10 10.87 -7.81
N LYS A 105 -7.83 10.66 -8.16
CA LYS A 105 -7.44 9.65 -9.13
C LYS A 105 -7.05 8.37 -8.42
N PHE A 106 -7.22 7.24 -9.08
CA PHE A 106 -6.76 5.96 -8.56
C PHE A 106 -6.16 5.09 -9.66
N GLY A 107 -5.38 4.12 -9.21
CA GLY A 107 -4.86 3.00 -9.99
C GLY A 107 -4.99 1.72 -9.18
N LYS A 108 -5.18 0.60 -9.86
CA LYS A 108 -5.17 -0.71 -9.20
C LYS A 108 -4.52 -1.77 -10.06
N LYS A 109 -3.93 -2.77 -9.42
CA LYS A 109 -3.40 -3.97 -10.08
C LYS A 109 -3.31 -5.15 -9.14
N ILE A 110 -3.25 -6.34 -9.69
CA ILE A 110 -2.91 -7.53 -8.91
C ILE A 110 -1.40 -7.58 -8.73
N SER A 111 -0.96 -7.78 -7.50
CA SER A 111 0.45 -7.88 -7.14
C SER A 111 0.66 -9.05 -6.19
N THR A 112 1.83 -9.66 -6.25
CA THR A 112 2.26 -10.68 -5.28
C THR A 112 3.02 -9.99 -4.16
N ASN A 113 2.68 -10.29 -2.91
CA ASN A 113 3.37 -9.81 -1.73
C ASN A 113 3.83 -10.98 -0.83
N PRO A 114 4.90 -10.81 -0.03
CA PRO A 114 5.45 -11.88 0.79
C PRO A 114 4.53 -12.39 1.90
N TRP A 115 3.53 -11.62 2.32
CA TRP A 115 2.71 -11.93 3.51
C TRP A 115 1.43 -12.70 3.19
N SER A 116 0.77 -12.40 2.07
CA SER A 116 -0.51 -13.03 1.69
C SER A 116 -0.53 -13.65 0.30
N GLY A 117 0.60 -13.62 -0.43
CA GLY A 117 0.63 -14.04 -1.83
C GLY A 117 -0.05 -13.01 -2.73
N LEU A 118 -1.06 -13.40 -3.49
CA LEU A 118 -1.78 -12.49 -4.38
C LEU A 118 -2.65 -11.51 -3.60
N GLY A 119 -2.59 -10.23 -3.95
CA GLY A 119 -3.47 -9.17 -3.46
C GLY A 119 -3.74 -8.12 -4.52
N GLU A 120 -4.77 -7.30 -4.33
CA GLU A 120 -5.03 -6.14 -5.20
C GLU A 120 -4.38 -4.91 -4.57
N TYR A 121 -3.36 -4.37 -5.24
CA TYR A 121 -2.70 -3.13 -4.89
C TYR A 121 -3.49 -1.96 -5.47
N VAL A 122 -4.00 -1.09 -4.60
CA VAL A 122 -4.69 0.15 -4.92
C VAL A 122 -3.87 1.35 -4.49
N LYS A 123 -3.75 2.36 -5.35
CA LYS A 123 -3.25 3.68 -5.01
C LYS A 123 -4.31 4.72 -5.35
N ILE A 124 -4.64 5.58 -4.41
CA ILE A 124 -5.54 6.71 -4.59
C ILE A 124 -4.74 7.99 -4.32
N GLN A 125 -4.71 8.89 -5.30
CA GLN A 125 -3.99 10.16 -5.25
C GLN A 125 -4.96 11.33 -5.36
N LEU A 126 -4.82 12.27 -4.43
CA LEU A 126 -5.57 13.53 -4.41
C LEU A 126 -5.07 14.47 -5.49
N ASP A 127 -5.99 15.24 -6.05
CA ASP A 127 -5.69 16.32 -7.00
C ASP A 127 -5.39 17.62 -6.25
N ASP A 128 -4.44 17.56 -5.30
CA ASP A 128 -3.97 18.72 -4.54
C ASP A 128 -2.51 19.05 -4.85
N TYR A 129 -2.07 20.23 -4.38
CA TYR A 129 -0.74 20.75 -4.65
C TYR A 129 0.41 19.82 -4.21
N TYR A 130 0.20 19.07 -3.11
CA TYR A 130 1.23 18.20 -2.55
C TYR A 130 1.12 16.76 -3.08
N GLY A 131 0.10 16.44 -3.86
CA GLY A 131 -0.14 15.11 -4.41
C GLY A 131 -0.32 14.05 -3.32
N HIS A 132 -1.07 14.38 -2.26
CA HIS A 132 -1.32 13.41 -1.18
C HIS A 132 -1.92 12.11 -1.72
N TYR A 133 -1.56 10.99 -1.11
CA TYR A 133 -2.04 9.69 -1.54
C TYR A 133 -2.20 8.71 -0.38
N ILE A 134 -2.99 7.68 -0.64
CA ILE A 134 -3.04 6.44 0.12
C ILE A 134 -2.78 5.27 -0.82
N SER A 135 -2.03 4.30 -0.34
CA SER A 135 -1.62 3.11 -1.07
C SER A 135 -1.82 1.91 -0.17
N PHE A 136 -2.55 0.90 -0.62
CA PHE A 136 -2.87 -0.26 0.20
C PHE A 136 -3.01 -1.52 -0.64
N ILE A 137 -2.69 -2.66 -0.04
CA ILE A 137 -2.95 -3.97 -0.63
C ILE A 137 -3.96 -4.69 0.24
N HIS A 138 -5.03 -5.19 -0.37
CA HIS A 138 -5.98 -6.10 0.28
C HIS A 138 -5.87 -7.51 -0.30
N ASP A 139 -6.03 -8.50 0.56
CA ASP A 139 -5.89 -9.92 0.24
C ASP A 139 -7.19 -10.58 -0.29
N GLY A 140 -8.27 -9.80 -0.45
CA GLY A 140 -9.60 -10.30 -0.80
C GLY A 140 -10.30 -11.13 0.30
N SER A 141 -9.63 -11.37 1.43
CA SER A 141 -10.13 -12.15 2.58
C SER A 141 -10.44 -11.26 3.79
N GLY A 142 -10.43 -9.94 3.59
CA GLY A 142 -10.77 -8.94 4.60
C GLY A 142 -9.58 -8.39 5.38
N HIS A 143 -8.35 -8.57 4.90
CA HIS A 143 -7.17 -7.95 5.50
C HIS A 143 -6.53 -6.90 4.58
N LEU A 144 -6.04 -5.82 5.20
CA LEU A 144 -4.99 -5.00 4.62
C LEU A 144 -3.65 -5.60 5.01
N VAL A 145 -2.80 -5.85 4.02
CA VAL A 145 -1.47 -6.46 4.20
C VAL A 145 -0.34 -5.47 3.90
N TYR A 146 -0.71 -4.32 3.37
CA TYR A 146 0.14 -3.16 3.15
C TYR A 146 -0.73 -1.91 3.24
N LEU A 147 -0.20 -0.86 3.86
CA LEU A 147 -0.82 0.46 3.90
C LEU A 147 0.27 1.53 4.00
N MET A 148 0.15 2.57 3.20
CA MET A 148 1.03 3.72 3.21
C MET A 148 0.22 4.97 2.90
N LEU A 149 0.40 6.01 3.70
CA LEU A 149 -0.08 7.35 3.42
C LEU A 149 1.13 8.22 3.07
N GLY A 150 0.94 9.24 2.24
CA GLY A 150 2.05 10.12 1.91
C GLY A 150 1.66 11.26 1.01
N ASN A 151 2.68 11.95 0.52
CA ASN A 151 2.61 12.98 -0.50
C ASN A 151 3.96 13.06 -1.24
N ASN A 152 4.12 14.06 -2.10
CA ASN A 152 5.34 14.22 -2.90
C ASN A 152 6.62 14.48 -2.08
N VAL A 153 6.51 14.75 -0.78
CA VAL A 153 7.62 15.14 0.09
C VAL A 153 7.89 14.12 1.20
N ARG A 154 6.86 13.44 1.69
CA ARG A 154 6.93 12.56 2.86
C ARG A 154 6.00 11.38 2.76
N THR A 155 6.38 10.28 3.41
CA THR A 155 5.58 9.07 3.53
C THR A 155 5.46 8.66 4.99
N ALA A 156 4.33 8.04 5.31
CA ALA A 156 3.98 7.45 6.59
C ALA A 156 3.60 5.98 6.34
N PRO A 157 4.59 5.07 6.35
CA PRO A 157 4.33 3.65 6.13
C PRO A 157 3.62 3.04 7.34
N CYS A 158 2.76 2.06 7.09
CA CYS A 158 2.27 1.14 8.12
C CYS A 158 3.12 -0.13 8.10
N LEU A 159 4.26 -0.07 8.77
CA LEU A 159 5.18 -1.18 8.94
C LEU A 159 5.47 -1.32 10.44
N MET A 160 5.82 -2.52 10.89
CA MET A 160 6.45 -2.68 12.20
C MET A 160 7.76 -1.88 12.21
N ASP A 161 8.00 -1.13 13.29
CA ASP A 161 9.37 -0.71 13.63
C ASP A 161 10.17 -1.99 13.87
N LEU A 162 11.15 -2.26 12.99
CA LEU A 162 12.12 -3.34 13.14
C LEU A 162 13.26 -2.94 14.07
#